data_AF-A0A256GEL3-F1
#
_entry.id   AF-A0A256GEL3-F1
#
_cell.length_a   1.000
_cell.length_b   1.000
_cell.length_c   1.000
_cell.angle_alpha   90.00
_cell.angle_beta   90.00
_cell.angle_gamma   90.00
#
_symmetry.space_group_name_H-M   'P 1'
#
loop_
_entity.id
_entity.type
_entity.pdbx_description
1 polymer ?
#
loop_
_entity_poly.entity_id
_entity_poly.type
_entity_poly.pdbx_seq_one_letter_code
_entity_poly.pdbx_strand_id
1 'polypeptide(L)'
;MVSAALADAKTDSLQLRKTVVDGLYTYIELGENSEGRSKALGVEMEDKVKVPVAKAQSEWREIAQNSTDQAGYQTYKMCDTAASSLQDIIDTIAGYIKSDSTQEPDYEATLTKFGADLTECEKALDVQLTF
;
A
#
# COMPACT_ATOMS: atom_id res chain seq x y z
N MET A 1 3.23 -22.85 -23.55
CA MET A 1 4.31 -22.34 -22.69
C MET A 1 3.63 -21.55 -21.60
N VAL A 2 3.58 -22.11 -20.39
CA VAL A 2 2.98 -21.47 -19.20
C VAL A 2 4.02 -20.48 -18.70
N SER A 3 3.69 -19.18 -18.64
CA SER A 3 4.58 -18.19 -18.02
C SER A 3 4.85 -18.63 -16.58
N ALA A 4 6.05 -18.32 -16.08
CA ALA A 4 6.40 -18.49 -14.67
C ALA A 4 5.65 -17.47 -13.77
N ALA A 5 4.35 -17.29 -14.01
CA ALA A 5 3.47 -16.43 -13.26
C ALA A 5 2.99 -17.21 -12.04
N LEU A 6 3.36 -16.75 -10.86
CA LEU A 6 3.02 -17.29 -9.56
C LEU A 6 3.53 -18.71 -9.26
N ALA A 7 4.68 -18.84 -8.59
CA ALA A 7 5.09 -20.15 -8.07
C ALA A 7 4.18 -20.60 -6.90
N ASP A 8 3.61 -19.65 -6.15
CA ASP A 8 2.58 -19.83 -5.11
C ASP A 8 1.92 -18.47 -4.78
N ALA A 9 0.64 -18.32 -5.13
CA ALA A 9 -0.13 -17.08 -4.94
C ALA A 9 -0.19 -16.58 -3.48
N LYS A 10 -0.08 -17.49 -2.49
CA LYS A 10 0.03 -17.10 -1.08
C LYS A 10 1.40 -16.50 -0.80
N THR A 11 2.48 -17.18 -1.19
CA THR A 11 3.85 -16.68 -1.03
C THR A 11 4.08 -15.33 -1.71
N ASP A 12 3.60 -15.16 -2.94
CA ASP A 12 3.71 -13.90 -3.67
C ASP A 12 2.96 -12.78 -2.94
N SER A 13 1.74 -13.06 -2.48
CA SER A 13 0.94 -12.08 -1.73
C SER A 13 1.55 -11.68 -0.39
N LEU A 14 2.29 -12.57 0.28
CA LEU A 14 3.04 -12.24 1.50
C LEU A 14 4.18 -11.26 1.22
N GLN A 15 4.88 -11.42 0.09
CA GLN A 15 5.91 -10.48 -0.33
C GLN A 15 5.32 -9.11 -0.67
N LEU A 16 4.18 -9.08 -1.37
CA LEU A 16 3.45 -7.86 -1.68
C LEU A 16 2.99 -7.12 -0.42
N ARG A 17 2.48 -7.86 0.57
CA ARG A 17 2.11 -7.30 1.89
C ARG A 17 3.31 -6.66 2.57
N LYS A 18 4.49 -7.27 2.50
CA LYS A 18 5.72 -6.66 3.02
C LYS A 18 6.04 -5.35 2.31
N THR A 19 5.90 -5.26 0.99
CA THR A 19 6.10 -4.00 0.25
C THR A 19 5.16 -2.88 0.71
N VAL A 20 3.89 -3.19 0.99
CA VAL A 20 2.94 -2.20 1.52
C VAL A 20 3.30 -1.73 2.93
N VAL A 21 3.70 -2.66 3.80
CA VAL A 21 4.14 -2.35 5.16
C VAL A 21 5.45 -1.53 5.15
N ASP A 22 6.43 -1.94 4.35
CA ASP A 22 7.69 -1.19 4.16
C ASP A 22 7.41 0.21 3.58
N GLY A 23 6.41 0.34 2.70
CA GLY A 23 5.94 1.62 2.20
C GLY A 23 5.39 2.51 3.31
N LEU A 24 4.56 1.98 4.20
CA LEU A 24 4.07 2.72 5.38
C LEU A 24 5.22 3.22 6.26
N TYR A 25 6.20 2.36 6.57
CA TYR A 25 7.35 2.75 7.38
C TYR A 25 8.20 3.83 6.68
N THR A 26 8.42 3.68 5.37
CA THR A 26 9.14 4.68 4.58
C THR A 26 8.39 6.02 4.58
N TYR A 27 7.06 5.99 4.49
CA TYR A 27 6.22 7.18 4.61
C TYR A 27 6.41 7.87 5.98
N ILE A 28 6.36 7.10 7.08
CA ILE A 28 6.58 7.63 8.44
C ILE A 28 7.99 8.22 8.54
N GLU A 29 9.01 7.50 8.07
CA GLU A 29 10.40 7.94 8.12
C GLU A 29 10.63 9.25 7.35
N LEU A 30 10.07 9.37 6.14
CA LEU A 30 10.15 10.59 5.33
C LEU A 30 9.35 11.74 5.96
N GLY A 31 8.19 11.44 6.56
CA GLY A 31 7.36 12.44 7.24
C GLY A 31 8.04 13.00 8.50
N GLU A 32 8.47 12.12 9.40
CA GLU A 32 8.99 12.47 10.73
C GLU A 32 10.43 13.02 10.70
N ASN A 33 11.27 12.58 9.76
CA ASN A 33 12.68 13.03 9.69
C ASN A 33 12.91 14.22 8.75
N SER A 34 11.87 14.73 8.09
CA SER A 34 12.01 15.88 7.20
C SER A 34 12.07 17.21 7.98
N GLU A 35 13.04 18.08 7.64
CA GLU A 35 13.06 19.47 8.11
C GLU A 35 12.00 20.31 7.38
N GLY A 36 10.73 19.94 7.54
CA GLY A 36 9.58 20.62 6.97
C GLY A 36 9.23 20.22 5.54
N ARG A 37 8.19 20.87 5.00
CA ARG A 37 7.64 20.55 3.68
C ARG A 37 8.57 21.05 2.58
N SER A 38 8.97 20.15 1.71
CA SER A 38 9.70 20.51 0.49
C SER A 38 9.14 19.78 -0.71
N LYS A 39 9.17 20.42 -1.88
CA LYS A 39 8.78 19.77 -3.14
C LYS A 39 9.59 18.48 -3.39
N ALA A 40 10.86 18.45 -2.96
CA ALA A 40 11.72 17.27 -3.04
C ALA A 40 11.17 16.11 -2.18
N LEU A 41 10.75 16.39 -0.95
CA LEU A 41 10.12 15.40 -0.06
C LEU A 41 8.85 14.82 -0.69
N GLY A 42 7.99 15.66 -1.28
CA GLY A 42 6.77 15.19 -1.93
C GLY A 42 7.05 14.27 -3.14
N VAL A 43 8.10 14.53 -3.91
CA VAL A 43 8.55 13.63 -4.99
C VAL A 43 9.13 12.34 -4.42
N GLU A 44 9.92 12.43 -3.36
CA GLU A 44 10.53 11.26 -2.73
C GLU A 44 9.48 10.31 -2.11
N MET A 45 8.40 10.84 -1.55
CA MET A 45 7.26 10.05 -1.09
C MET A 45 6.54 9.34 -2.25
N GLU A 46 6.38 9.99 -3.40
CA GLU A 46 5.80 9.35 -4.59
C GLU A 46 6.72 8.22 -5.11
N ASP A 47 8.02 8.49 -5.24
CA ASP A 47 8.97 7.54 -5.82
C ASP A 47 9.23 6.32 -4.91
N LYS A 48 9.41 6.56 -3.61
CA LYS A 48 9.79 5.50 -2.65
C LYS A 48 8.60 4.77 -2.05
N VAL A 49 7.42 5.36 -2.07
CA VAL A 49 6.23 4.76 -1.45
C VAL A 49 5.16 4.45 -2.50
N LYS A 50 4.69 5.45 -3.24
CA LYS A 50 3.57 5.26 -4.19
C LYS A 50 3.92 4.26 -5.28
N VAL A 51 5.09 4.38 -5.92
CA VAL A 51 5.47 3.50 -7.04
C VAL A 51 5.56 2.02 -6.62
N PRO A 52 6.26 1.63 -5.53
CA PRO A 52 6.28 0.25 -5.07
C PRO A 52 4.91 -0.27 -4.65
N VAL A 53 4.10 0.55 -3.96
CA VAL A 53 2.75 0.15 -3.50
C VAL A 53 1.81 -0.03 -4.69
N ALA A 54 1.88 0.84 -5.70
CA ALA A 54 1.09 0.71 -6.94
C ALA A 54 1.45 -0.56 -7.71
N LYS A 55 2.75 -0.91 -7.74
CA LYS A 55 3.21 -2.18 -8.33
C LYS A 55 2.64 -3.37 -7.57
N ALA A 56 2.72 -3.37 -6.24
CA ALA A 56 2.16 -4.43 -5.41
C ALA A 56 0.64 -4.57 -5.58
N GLN A 57 -0.07 -3.45 -5.68
CA GLN A 57 -1.50 -3.43 -6.00
C GLN A 57 -1.80 -4.08 -7.34
N SER A 58 -1.05 -3.72 -8.39
CA SER A 58 -1.23 -4.29 -9.72
C SER A 58 -1.01 -5.80 -9.72
N GLU A 59 0.02 -6.27 -9.02
CA GLU A 59 0.30 -7.71 -8.90
C GLU A 59 -0.82 -8.44 -8.14
N TRP A 60 -1.35 -7.88 -7.04
CA TRP A 60 -2.54 -8.47 -6.38
C TRP A 60 -3.76 -8.55 -7.29
N ARG A 61 -4.00 -7.54 -8.13
CA ARG A 61 -5.09 -7.58 -9.11
C ARG A 61 -4.90 -8.70 -10.13
N GLU A 62 -3.68 -8.91 -10.59
CA GLU A 62 -3.35 -10.03 -11.50
C GLU A 62 -3.54 -11.38 -10.81
N ILE A 63 -3.08 -11.53 -9.57
CA ILE A 63 -3.29 -12.74 -8.76
C ILE A 63 -4.80 -12.99 -8.55
N ALA A 64 -5.57 -11.96 -8.20
CA ALA A 64 -7.01 -12.06 -8.00
C ALA A 64 -7.74 -12.49 -9.28
N GLN A 65 -7.43 -11.85 -10.42
CA GLN A 65 -8.04 -12.16 -11.72
C GLN A 65 -7.76 -13.59 -12.20
N ASN A 66 -6.59 -14.12 -11.85
CA ASN A 66 -6.20 -15.48 -12.19
C ASN A 66 -6.63 -16.53 -11.16
N SER A 67 -7.24 -16.11 -10.05
CA SER A 67 -7.71 -17.02 -9.00
C SER A 67 -8.97 -17.76 -9.44
N THR A 68 -8.94 -19.09 -9.38
CA THR A 68 -10.08 -19.96 -9.69
C THR A 68 -10.91 -20.31 -8.45
N ASP A 69 -10.42 -19.96 -7.26
CA ASP A 69 -11.10 -20.15 -5.98
C ASP A 69 -11.70 -18.81 -5.51
N GLN A 70 -12.97 -18.86 -5.08
CA GLN A 70 -13.69 -17.68 -4.63
C GLN A 70 -13.06 -17.08 -3.36
N ALA A 71 -12.55 -17.91 -2.44
CA ALA A 71 -11.93 -17.40 -1.22
C ALA A 71 -10.60 -16.69 -1.53
N GLY A 72 -9.75 -17.28 -2.38
CA GLY A 72 -8.53 -16.67 -2.89
C GLY A 72 -8.78 -15.33 -3.58
N TYR A 73 -9.75 -15.27 -4.50
CA TYR A 73 -10.15 -14.00 -5.14
C TYR A 73 -10.47 -12.91 -4.11
N GLN A 74 -11.27 -13.23 -3.08
CA GLN A 74 -11.62 -12.25 -2.05
C GLN A 74 -10.41 -11.83 -1.22
N THR A 75 -9.55 -12.77 -0.81
CA THR A 75 -8.31 -12.48 -0.09
C THR A 75 -7.46 -11.46 -0.84
N TYR A 76 -7.17 -11.70 -2.12
CA TYR A 76 -6.32 -10.82 -2.91
C TYR A 76 -6.97 -9.45 -3.20
N LYS A 77 -8.30 -9.42 -3.33
CA LYS A 77 -9.06 -8.17 -3.47
C LYS A 77 -9.02 -7.30 -2.20
N MET A 78 -9.03 -7.91 -1.02
CA MET A 78 -8.88 -7.18 0.24
C MET A 78 -7.49 -6.53 0.31
N CYS A 79 -6.45 -7.23 -0.11
CA CYS A 79 -5.09 -6.69 -0.16
C CYS A 79 -4.92 -5.57 -1.21
N ASP A 80 -5.55 -5.70 -2.39
CA ASP A 80 -5.66 -4.61 -3.37
C ASP A 80 -6.32 -3.35 -2.77
N THR A 81 -7.36 -3.54 -1.95
CA THR A 81 -8.06 -2.45 -1.26
C THR A 81 -7.15 -1.73 -0.27
N ALA A 82 -6.42 -2.48 0.57
CA ALA A 82 -5.45 -1.91 1.51
C ALA A 82 -4.34 -1.11 0.79
N ALA A 83 -3.82 -1.65 -0.32
CA ALA A 83 -2.82 -0.97 -1.15
C ALA A 83 -3.36 0.33 -1.77
N SER A 84 -4.64 0.34 -2.16
CA SER A 84 -5.30 1.54 -2.68
C SER A 84 -5.42 2.62 -1.62
N SER A 85 -5.87 2.24 -0.42
CA SER A 85 -6.03 3.17 0.70
C SER A 85 -4.69 3.84 1.07
N LEU A 86 -3.57 3.11 1.03
CA LEU A 86 -2.24 3.69 1.25
C LEU A 86 -1.82 4.67 0.14
N GLN A 87 -2.10 4.34 -1.12
CA GLN A 87 -1.81 5.24 -2.25
C GLN A 87 -2.59 6.56 -2.14
N ASP A 88 -3.86 6.51 -1.74
CA ASP A 88 -4.70 7.70 -1.57
C ASP A 88 -4.16 8.63 -0.47
N ILE A 89 -3.61 8.06 0.62
CA ILE A 89 -2.94 8.80 1.68
C ILE A 89 -1.69 9.50 1.14
N ILE A 90 -0.85 8.77 0.41
CA ILE A 90 0.39 9.33 -0.16
C ILE A 90 0.06 10.43 -1.16
N ASP A 91 -0.95 10.26 -2.01
CA ASP A 91 -1.36 11.27 -2.98
C ASP A 91 -1.85 12.56 -2.30
N THR A 92 -2.63 12.40 -1.23
CA THR A 92 -3.11 13.53 -0.43
C THR A 92 -1.94 14.30 0.20
N ILE A 93 -0.99 13.58 0.78
CA ILE A 93 0.11 14.19 1.56
C ILE A 93 1.22 14.71 0.65
N ALA A 94 1.64 13.96 -0.36
CA ALA A 94 2.58 14.44 -1.36
C ALA A 94 2.00 15.64 -2.11
N GLY A 95 0.71 15.61 -2.45
CA GLY A 95 0.00 16.76 -3.03
C GLY A 95 0.05 17.98 -2.11
N TYR A 96 -0.20 17.79 -0.82
CA TYR A 96 -0.10 18.84 0.18
C TYR A 96 1.33 19.41 0.33
N ILE A 97 2.33 18.55 0.49
CA ILE A 97 3.74 18.93 0.64
C ILE A 97 4.26 19.70 -0.58
N LYS A 98 3.80 19.34 -1.78
CA LYS A 98 4.15 20.03 -3.03
C LYS A 98 3.38 21.34 -3.24
N SER A 99 2.32 21.58 -2.47
CA SER A 99 1.48 22.76 -2.59
C SER A 99 1.93 23.89 -1.66
N ASP A 100 1.55 25.12 -2.00
CA ASP A 100 1.70 26.28 -1.11
C ASP A 100 0.60 26.34 -0.02
N SER A 101 -0.18 25.27 0.15
CA SER A 101 -1.26 25.23 1.14
C SER A 101 -0.71 25.25 2.57
N THR A 102 -1.29 26.12 3.41
CA THR A 102 -1.04 26.12 4.85
C THR A 102 -1.98 25.18 5.59
N GLN A 103 -3.09 24.75 4.97
CA GLN A 103 -4.09 23.89 5.58
C GLN A 103 -3.70 22.43 5.41
N GLU A 104 -3.43 21.76 6.53
CA GLU A 104 -3.12 20.34 6.55
C GLU A 104 -4.36 19.53 6.15
N PRO A 105 -4.24 18.59 5.19
CA PRO A 105 -5.34 17.69 4.89
C PRO A 105 -5.61 16.82 6.10
N ASP A 106 -6.88 16.60 6.39
CA ASP A 106 -7.27 15.57 7.35
C ASP A 106 -7.19 14.20 6.66
N TYR A 107 -6.15 13.44 6.99
CA TYR A 107 -5.93 12.07 6.51
C TYR A 107 -6.03 11.04 7.64
N GLU A 108 -6.42 11.45 8.86
CA GLU A 108 -6.49 10.55 10.04
C GLU A 108 -7.54 9.45 9.84
N ALA A 109 -8.71 9.82 9.30
CA ALA A 109 -9.76 8.87 8.94
C ALA A 109 -9.27 7.87 7.88
N THR A 110 -8.49 8.32 6.90
CA THR A 110 -7.95 7.47 5.83
C THR A 110 -6.86 6.54 6.37
N LEU A 111 -5.99 7.02 7.27
CA LEU A 111 -5.01 6.19 7.97
C LEU A 111 -5.67 5.10 8.82
N THR A 112 -6.71 5.46 9.56
CA THR A 112 -7.49 4.51 10.38
C THR A 112 -8.11 3.43 9.51
N LYS A 113 -8.70 3.83 8.38
CA LYS A 113 -9.27 2.90 7.39
C LYS A 113 -8.20 1.99 6.79
N PHE A 114 -7.06 2.55 6.39
CA PHE A 114 -5.93 1.77 5.87
C PHE A 114 -5.47 0.71 6.89
N GLY A 115 -5.34 1.06 8.17
CA GLY A 115 -4.97 0.10 9.20
C GLY A 115 -5.97 -1.05 9.34
N ALA A 116 -7.27 -0.76 9.21
CA ALA A 116 -8.32 -1.77 9.19
C ALA A 116 -8.24 -2.66 7.93
N ASP A 117 -8.13 -2.05 6.74
CA ASP A 117 -8.02 -2.76 5.46
C ASP A 117 -6.78 -3.69 5.44
N LEU A 118 -5.64 -3.20 5.95
CA LEU A 118 -4.40 -3.97 6.06
C LEU A 118 -4.56 -5.14 7.05
N THR A 119 -5.17 -4.90 8.20
CA THR A 119 -5.47 -5.95 9.20
C THR A 119 -6.33 -7.06 8.60
N GLU A 120 -7.32 -6.70 7.79
CA GLU A 120 -8.18 -7.68 7.12
C GLU A 120 -7.42 -8.47 6.05
N CYS A 121 -6.60 -7.81 5.24
CA CYS A 121 -5.68 -8.47 4.30
C CYS A 121 -4.75 -9.46 5.01
N GLU A 122 -4.13 -9.05 6.13
CA GLU A 122 -3.21 -9.91 6.90
C GLU A 122 -3.91 -11.16 7.47
N LYS A 123 -5.13 -10.99 7.99
CA LYS A 123 -5.98 -12.12 8.43
C LYS A 123 -6.30 -13.06 7.27
N ALA A 124 -6.67 -12.51 6.11
CA ALA A 124 -7.02 -13.29 4.93
C ALA A 124 -5.81 -14.03 4.34
N LEU A 125 -4.60 -13.50 4.53
CA LEU A 125 -3.33 -14.13 4.17
C LEU A 125 -2.81 -15.10 5.25
N ASP A 126 -3.50 -15.24 6.38
CA ASP A 126 -3.11 -16.10 7.51
C ASP A 126 -1.73 -15.71 8.07
N VAL A 127 -1.52 -14.40 8.24
CA VAL A 127 -0.32 -13.79 8.82
C VAL A 127 -0.61 -13.33 10.24
N GLN A 128 0.34 -13.51 11.16
CA GLN A 128 0.24 -12.87 12.47
C GLN A 128 0.23 -11.35 12.31
N LEU A 129 -0.79 -10.72 12.88
CA LEU A 129 -0.95 -9.27 12.95
C LEU A 129 0.31 -8.65 13.57
N THR A 130 0.97 -7.75 12.85
CA THR A 130 2.22 -7.10 13.32
C THR A 130 2.01 -5.74 13.98
N PHE A 131 0.76 -5.31 14.16
CA PHE A 131 0.42 -4.01 14.75
C PHE A 131 -0.20 -4.17 16.14
#